data_AF-A0A0Q5R0E0-F1
#
_entry.id   AF-A0A0Q5R0E0-F1
#
_cell.length_a   1.000
_cell.length_b   1.000
_cell.length_c   1.000
_cell.angle_alpha   90.00
_cell.angle_beta   90.00
_cell.angle_gamma   90.00
#
_symmetry.space_group_name_H-M   'P 1'
#
loop_
_entity.id
_entity.type
_entity.pdbx_description
1 polymer ?
#
loop_
_entity_poly.entity_id
_entity_poly.type
_entity_poly.pdbx_seq_one_letter_code
_entity_poly.pdbx_strand_id
1 'polypeptide(L)'
;MRRHLAVTLAALATSAVVPTVAVAASVDVPATTSAISASTGIHGHPLVGRKPRGSKTSRVAAGSTSTNWAGYAQTGSAGQFKSSTASWTVPKTSTTYPGYSSTWVGVDGAANSYLTQTGTEADVVNGKVSYYAWWEVITPSDPAPETRFSRFPISPGDAITASVVTNGTTSLMTLTDTTTGQTASKTAAYTGPGASAEWIQEDTDVNGYISTAPNWGSVTFRGITVNGASPALTSSQSIDIVDGQGTQETQTSAPNATGNGFTTTWLATGTQTYTG
;
A
#
# COMPACT_ATOMS: atom_id res chain seq x y z
N MET A 1 -61.46 -1.68 59.41
CA MET A 1 -60.27 -0.88 59.77
C MET A 1 -60.10 0.16 58.66
N ARG A 2 -60.65 1.38 58.81
CA ARG A 2 -59.98 2.69 59.09
C ARG A 2 -58.83 3.01 58.11
N ARG A 3 -58.67 4.17 57.48
CA ARG A 3 -59.44 5.41 57.18
C ARG A 3 -58.54 6.27 56.24
N HIS A 4 -59.15 7.21 55.50
CA HIS A 4 -58.54 8.18 54.56
C HIS A 4 -57.68 9.32 55.20
N LEU A 5 -57.13 10.18 54.31
CA LEU A 5 -56.49 11.52 54.47
C LEU A 5 -54.96 11.53 54.70
N ALA A 6 -54.17 12.55 54.35
CA ALA A 6 -54.19 13.67 53.39
C ALA A 6 -52.85 14.43 53.58
N VAL A 7 -52.40 15.07 52.51
CA VAL A 7 -51.37 16.12 52.36
C VAL A 7 -50.95 16.89 53.63
N THR A 8 -49.64 17.06 53.85
CA THR A 8 -49.04 18.39 54.17
C THR A 8 -47.52 18.43 53.94
N LEU A 9 -47.08 19.55 53.37
CA LEU A 9 -45.69 19.95 53.08
C LEU A 9 -45.10 20.63 54.33
N ALA A 10 -43.86 20.34 54.70
CA ALA A 10 -43.02 21.26 55.50
C ALA A 10 -41.53 20.91 55.32
N ALA A 11 -40.78 21.88 54.81
CA ALA A 11 -39.33 21.86 54.71
C ALA A 11 -38.70 22.21 56.07
N LEU A 12 -37.52 21.64 56.39
CA LEU A 12 -36.49 22.37 57.11
C LEU A 12 -35.10 21.75 56.88
N ALA A 13 -34.18 22.61 56.47
CA ALA A 13 -32.80 22.33 56.10
C ALA A 13 -31.92 22.03 57.31
N THR A 14 -30.87 21.21 57.13
CA THR A 14 -29.61 21.32 57.88
C THR A 14 -28.42 20.96 56.98
N SER A 15 -27.35 21.72 57.17
CA SER A 15 -26.24 21.98 56.25
C SER A 15 -25.31 20.80 55.96
N ALA A 16 -24.89 20.69 54.69
CA ALA A 16 -23.75 19.88 54.28
C ALA A 16 -22.44 20.64 54.50
N VAL A 17 -21.50 20.02 55.22
CA VAL A 17 -20.11 20.47 55.34
C VAL A 17 -19.35 19.93 54.13
N VAL A 18 -18.76 20.83 53.35
CA VAL A 18 -17.85 20.49 52.24
C VAL A 18 -16.41 20.56 52.75
N PRO A 19 -15.58 19.52 52.63
CA PRO A 19 -14.15 19.67 52.86
C PRO A 19 -13.49 20.29 51.61
N THR A 20 -12.81 21.42 51.84
CA THR A 20 -11.93 22.09 50.89
C THR A 20 -10.71 21.21 50.59
N VAL A 21 -10.51 20.84 49.33
CA VAL A 21 -9.23 20.29 48.83
C VAL A 21 -8.40 21.45 48.30
N ALA A 22 -7.20 21.61 48.84
CA ALA A 22 -6.22 22.60 48.41
C ALA A 22 -5.69 22.27 47.01
N VAL A 23 -5.74 23.25 46.11
CA VAL A 23 -5.09 23.19 44.79
C VAL A 23 -3.63 23.58 44.98
N ALA A 24 -2.71 22.65 44.75
CA ALA A 24 -1.30 22.97 44.60
C ALA A 24 -1.08 23.55 43.19
N ALA A 25 -0.55 24.77 43.13
CA ALA A 25 -0.16 25.42 41.88
C ALA A 25 1.05 24.69 41.27
N SER A 26 0.87 24.06 40.11
CA SER A 26 1.96 23.61 39.27
C SER A 26 2.52 24.78 38.47
N VAL A 27 3.85 24.92 38.50
CA VAL A 27 4.62 25.95 37.82
C VAL A 27 4.55 25.69 36.31
N ASP A 28 3.97 26.61 35.54
CA ASP A 28 3.95 26.56 34.08
C ASP A 28 5.36 26.81 33.53
N VAL A 29 6.06 25.73 33.19
CA VAL A 29 7.20 25.82 32.28
C VAL A 29 6.62 25.88 30.86
N PRO A 30 6.88 26.94 30.07
CA PRO A 30 6.43 26.95 28.69
C PRO A 30 7.19 25.85 27.95
N ALA A 31 6.51 24.74 27.68
CA ALA A 31 6.95 23.77 26.71
C ALA A 31 6.96 24.49 25.36
N THR A 32 8.14 24.86 24.89
CA THR A 32 8.36 25.13 23.47
C THR A 32 8.08 23.83 22.73
N THR A 33 6.81 23.60 22.40
CA THR A 33 6.41 22.56 21.46
C THR A 33 6.88 23.03 20.09
N SER A 34 8.12 22.71 19.73
CA SER A 34 8.49 22.54 18.34
C SER A 34 7.61 21.41 17.82
N ALA A 35 6.50 21.79 17.16
CA ALA A 35 5.76 20.86 16.32
C ALA A 35 6.73 20.40 15.23
N ILE A 36 7.30 19.21 15.44
CA ILE A 36 8.01 18.48 14.39
C ILE A 36 6.93 18.05 13.41
N SER A 37 6.67 18.88 12.40
CA SER A 37 5.95 18.43 11.21
C SER A 37 6.75 17.27 10.63
N ALA A 38 6.31 16.04 10.88
CA ALA A 38 6.64 14.94 10.00
C ALA A 38 6.07 15.34 8.63
N SER A 39 6.92 15.67 7.65
CA SER A 39 6.44 15.82 6.28
C SER A 39 5.95 14.44 5.84
N THR A 40 4.65 14.20 5.91
CA THR A 40 4.04 13.07 5.22
C THR A 40 4.19 13.37 3.73
N GLY A 41 5.16 12.74 3.08
CA GLY A 41 5.27 12.81 1.63
C GLY A 41 3.96 12.33 1.01
N ILE A 42 3.58 12.94 -0.11
CA ILE A 42 2.49 12.43 -0.93
C ILE A 42 3.10 11.28 -1.73
N HIS A 43 2.67 10.06 -1.43
CA HIS A 43 3.03 8.89 -2.22
C HIS A 43 2.05 8.83 -3.39
N GLY A 44 2.59 8.74 -4.59
CA GLY A 44 1.83 8.44 -5.80
C GLY A 44 2.50 7.25 -6.45
N HIS A 45 1.74 6.34 -7.03
CA HIS A 45 2.32 5.18 -7.70
C HIS A 45 2.33 5.44 -9.21
N PRO A 46 3.45 5.88 -9.80
CA PRO A 46 3.48 6.29 -11.17
C PRO A 46 3.29 5.06 -12.07
N LEU A 47 2.59 5.31 -13.17
CA LEU A 47 2.29 4.31 -14.17
C LEU A 47 3.57 3.88 -14.91
N VAL A 48 3.54 2.74 -15.58
CA VAL A 48 4.73 2.23 -16.29
C VAL A 48 5.17 3.19 -17.40
N GLY A 49 6.34 3.82 -17.21
CA GLY A 49 7.08 4.53 -18.26
C GLY A 49 7.71 3.56 -19.26
N ARG A 50 7.59 3.84 -20.57
CA ARG A 50 8.10 2.97 -21.64
C ARG A 50 9.63 3.09 -21.77
N LYS A 51 10.35 1.95 -21.70
CA LYS A 51 11.82 1.72 -21.63
C LYS A 51 12.77 2.72 -22.34
N PRO A 52 13.97 2.99 -21.76
CA PRO A 52 15.19 3.26 -22.52
C PRO A 52 15.71 1.99 -23.20
N ARG A 53 16.23 2.13 -24.42
CA ARG A 53 16.79 1.03 -25.23
C ARG A 53 18.22 0.71 -24.75
N GLY A 54 18.48 -0.52 -24.27
CA GLY A 54 19.83 -0.89 -23.81
C GLY A 54 20.17 -2.39 -23.87
N SER A 55 21.25 -2.66 -24.62
CA SER A 55 22.25 -3.75 -24.66
C SER A 55 21.97 -5.19 -24.20
N LYS A 56 22.55 -6.13 -24.96
CA LYS A 56 22.51 -7.60 -24.80
C LYS A 56 23.56 -8.08 -23.79
N THR A 57 23.14 -8.80 -22.76
CA THR A 57 23.91 -9.91 -22.15
C THR A 57 22.95 -11.06 -21.79
N SER A 58 23.46 -12.29 -21.72
CA SER A 58 22.72 -13.54 -21.91
C SER A 58 22.42 -14.30 -20.60
N ARG A 59 21.13 -14.57 -20.31
CA ARG A 59 20.49 -15.90 -20.08
C ARG A 59 19.23 -15.80 -19.20
N VAL A 60 18.26 -16.66 -19.53
CA VAL A 60 16.81 -16.66 -19.18
C VAL A 60 16.06 -15.58 -19.96
N ALA A 61 14.97 -15.94 -20.65
CA ALA A 61 14.20 -15.00 -21.47
C ALA A 61 13.68 -13.87 -20.56
N ALA A 62 14.37 -12.73 -20.59
CA ALA A 62 14.12 -11.59 -19.70
C ALA A 62 12.80 -10.93 -20.06
N GLY A 63 11.98 -10.67 -19.05
CA GLY A 63 10.81 -9.82 -19.17
C GLY A 63 11.18 -8.34 -19.42
N SER A 64 10.21 -7.45 -19.22
CA SER A 64 10.43 -6.01 -19.37
C SER A 64 11.20 -5.44 -18.17
N THR A 65 11.48 -4.13 -18.21
CA THR A 65 12.17 -3.41 -17.14
C THR A 65 11.40 -2.13 -16.88
N SER A 66 11.36 -1.70 -15.63
CA SER A 66 10.77 -0.44 -15.18
C SER A 66 11.77 0.29 -14.30
N THR A 67 11.58 1.59 -14.08
CA THR A 67 12.38 2.36 -13.11
C THR A 67 11.89 2.20 -11.67
N ASN A 68 10.67 1.68 -11.47
CA ASN A 68 10.07 1.53 -10.14
C ASN A 68 9.32 0.20 -9.92
N TRP A 69 8.91 -0.54 -10.96
CA TRP A 69 8.13 -1.77 -10.78
C TRP A 69 8.98 -3.04 -10.94
N ALA A 70 8.89 -3.95 -9.97
CA ALA A 70 9.30 -5.35 -10.09
C ALA A 70 8.10 -6.27 -9.92
N GLY A 71 7.98 -7.32 -10.74
CA GLY A 71 6.88 -8.28 -10.62
C GLY A 71 6.32 -8.73 -11.95
N TYR A 72 5.00 -8.82 -12.08
CA TYR A 72 4.32 -9.23 -13.30
C TYR A 72 3.16 -8.31 -13.65
N ALA A 73 2.99 -8.06 -14.94
CA ALA A 73 1.79 -7.44 -15.50
C ALA A 73 1.32 -8.21 -16.73
N GLN A 74 0.00 -8.37 -16.88
CA GLN A 74 -0.63 -8.86 -18.09
C GLN A 74 -1.41 -7.71 -18.74
N THR A 75 -1.27 -7.56 -20.06
CA THR A 75 -2.02 -6.56 -20.84
C THR A 75 -2.92 -7.27 -21.84
N GLY A 76 -3.96 -6.58 -22.29
CA GLY A 76 -4.95 -7.15 -23.18
C GLY A 76 -5.99 -6.14 -23.63
N SER A 77 -7.13 -6.65 -24.10
CA SER A 77 -8.22 -5.78 -24.58
C SER A 77 -8.99 -5.15 -23.41
N ALA A 78 -9.64 -4.01 -23.65
CA ALA A 78 -10.53 -3.41 -22.66
C ALA A 78 -11.61 -4.40 -22.19
N GLY A 79 -11.86 -4.42 -20.89
CA GLY A 79 -12.80 -5.31 -20.21
C GLY A 79 -12.29 -6.72 -19.94
N GLN A 80 -11.06 -7.05 -20.35
CA GLN A 80 -10.46 -8.36 -20.14
C GLN A 80 -10.09 -8.59 -18.67
N PHE A 81 -9.67 -7.54 -17.96
CA PHE A 81 -9.23 -7.62 -16.56
C PHE A 81 -10.25 -6.92 -15.67
N LYS A 82 -11.00 -7.71 -14.91
CA LYS A 82 -12.03 -7.20 -13.98
C LYS A 82 -11.64 -7.41 -12.52
N SER A 83 -10.65 -8.25 -12.27
CA SER A 83 -10.09 -8.39 -10.93
C SER A 83 -8.65 -8.87 -10.97
N SER A 84 -7.90 -8.47 -9.94
CA SER A 84 -6.55 -8.92 -9.64
C SER A 84 -6.48 -9.29 -8.17
N THR A 85 -5.84 -10.41 -7.83
CA THR A 85 -5.72 -10.89 -6.44
C THR A 85 -4.40 -11.61 -6.26
N ALA A 86 -3.78 -11.45 -5.09
CA ALA A 86 -2.63 -12.23 -4.66
C ALA A 86 -2.49 -12.18 -3.14
N SER A 87 -1.68 -13.10 -2.62
CA SER A 87 -1.24 -13.11 -1.23
C SER A 87 0.28 -12.98 -1.13
N TRP A 88 0.75 -12.32 -0.09
CA TRP A 88 2.16 -12.20 0.27
C TRP A 88 2.33 -12.13 1.79
N THR A 89 3.57 -12.28 2.24
CA THR A 89 3.97 -11.93 3.59
C THR A 89 4.58 -10.53 3.55
N VAL A 90 4.16 -9.63 4.43
CA VAL A 90 4.73 -8.27 4.51
C VAL A 90 6.24 -8.39 4.71
N PRO A 91 7.08 -7.86 3.78
CA PRO A 91 8.51 -7.97 3.90
C PRO A 91 9.03 -7.19 5.10
N LYS A 92 10.18 -7.62 5.62
CA LYS A 92 10.94 -6.83 6.59
C LYS A 92 11.93 -5.96 5.81
N THR A 93 11.64 -4.67 5.72
CA THR A 93 12.53 -3.69 5.10
C THR A 93 13.65 -3.29 6.06
N SER A 94 14.88 -3.24 5.55
CA SER A 94 16.07 -2.84 6.30
C SER A 94 17.03 -2.02 5.45
N THR A 95 17.08 -0.71 5.67
CA THR A 95 18.09 0.16 5.07
C THR A 95 18.48 1.30 6.02
N THR A 96 19.61 1.95 5.76
CA THR A 96 20.12 3.13 6.49
C THR A 96 19.84 4.45 5.79
N TYR A 97 19.31 4.43 4.57
CA TYR A 97 18.94 5.61 3.79
C TYR A 97 17.41 5.74 3.68
N PRO A 98 16.86 6.93 3.37
CA PRO A 98 15.44 7.08 3.09
C PRO A 98 15.03 6.25 1.88
N GLY A 99 13.95 5.48 2.00
CA GLY A 99 13.44 4.66 0.90
C GLY A 99 12.00 4.27 1.14
N TYR A 100 11.24 4.14 0.06
CA TYR A 100 9.81 3.85 0.10
C TYR A 100 9.54 2.64 -0.79
N SER A 101 8.73 1.71 -0.32
CA SER A 101 8.49 0.50 -1.06
C SER A 101 7.12 -0.06 -0.77
N SER A 102 6.49 -0.59 -1.82
CA SER A 102 5.12 -1.04 -1.77
C SER A 102 4.99 -2.44 -2.36
N THR A 103 4.08 -3.24 -1.80
CA THR A 103 3.66 -4.53 -2.36
C THR A 103 2.17 -4.46 -2.64
N TRP A 104 1.74 -4.63 -3.89
CA TRP A 104 0.36 -4.36 -4.26
C TRP A 104 -0.14 -5.21 -5.44
N VAL A 105 -1.47 -5.18 -5.61
CA VAL A 105 -2.18 -5.73 -6.77
C VAL A 105 -3.03 -4.65 -7.41
N GLY A 106 -3.15 -4.68 -8.73
CA GLY A 106 -3.85 -3.64 -9.49
C GLY A 106 -4.60 -4.14 -10.72
N VAL A 107 -5.47 -3.27 -11.21
CA VAL A 107 -6.07 -3.34 -12.55
C VAL A 107 -5.79 -2.01 -13.26
N ASP A 108 -5.43 -2.10 -14.54
CA ASP A 108 -4.95 -1.01 -15.43
C ASP A 108 -3.49 -0.55 -15.17
N GLY A 109 -3.06 0.62 -15.64
CA GLY A 109 -1.75 1.21 -15.35
C GLY A 109 -0.57 0.69 -16.18
N ALA A 110 -0.54 -0.59 -16.54
CA ALA A 110 0.50 -1.13 -17.41
C ALA A 110 0.23 -0.86 -18.91
N ALA A 111 -1.03 -0.64 -19.28
CA ALA A 111 -1.45 -0.43 -20.67
C ALA A 111 -2.09 0.93 -20.96
N ASN A 112 -2.37 1.74 -19.93
CA ASN A 112 -3.12 2.98 -20.05
C ASN A 112 -2.90 3.90 -18.84
N SER A 113 -3.58 5.06 -18.83
CA SER A 113 -3.45 6.11 -17.80
C SER A 113 -4.45 6.03 -16.63
N TYR A 114 -5.11 4.88 -16.46
CA TYR A 114 -5.94 4.57 -15.29
C TYR A 114 -5.20 3.57 -14.42
N LEU A 115 -5.45 3.54 -13.12
CA LEU A 115 -4.98 2.48 -12.23
C LEU A 115 -5.88 2.44 -10.99
N THR A 116 -6.28 1.25 -10.57
CA THR A 116 -6.91 1.03 -9.26
C THR A 116 -6.20 -0.11 -8.57
N GLN A 117 -5.81 0.14 -7.31
CA GLN A 117 -4.84 -0.73 -6.65
C GLN A 117 -4.92 -0.63 -5.13
N THR A 118 -4.34 -1.64 -4.49
CA THR A 118 -4.29 -1.72 -3.03
C THR A 118 -3.14 -2.59 -2.59
N GLY A 119 -2.54 -2.24 -1.45
CA GLY A 119 -1.32 -2.89 -1.02
C GLY A 119 -0.87 -2.52 0.38
N THR A 120 0.38 -2.86 0.64
CA THR A 120 1.12 -2.56 1.87
C THR A 120 2.36 -1.76 1.55
N GLU A 121 2.66 -0.76 2.38
CA GLU A 121 3.84 0.09 2.28
C GLU A 121 4.85 -0.22 3.39
N ALA A 122 6.12 0.06 3.11
CA ALA A 122 7.19 0.20 4.07
C ALA A 122 8.00 1.47 3.77
N ASP A 123 7.83 2.50 4.61
CA ASP A 123 8.59 3.76 4.52
C ASP A 123 9.78 3.70 5.46
N VAL A 124 10.97 4.05 4.97
CA VAL A 124 12.13 4.31 5.80
C VAL A 124 12.37 5.80 5.86
N VAL A 125 12.06 6.42 7.01
CA VAL A 125 12.24 7.85 7.25
C VAL A 125 13.05 8.04 8.52
N ASN A 126 14.14 8.81 8.43
CA ASN A 126 15.05 9.07 9.56
C ASN A 126 15.52 7.78 10.27
N GLY A 127 15.81 6.72 9.49
CA GLY A 127 16.26 5.43 10.01
C GLY A 127 15.19 4.60 10.73
N LYS A 128 13.92 5.02 10.68
CA LYS A 128 12.78 4.27 11.23
C LYS A 128 11.93 3.74 10.09
N VAL A 129 11.51 2.48 10.22
CA VAL A 129 10.60 1.86 9.25
C VAL A 129 9.17 1.92 9.77
N SER A 130 8.25 2.44 8.96
CA SER A 130 6.81 2.39 9.23
C SER A 130 6.09 1.58 8.17
N TYR A 131 5.11 0.77 8.60
CA TYR A 131 4.31 -0.08 7.73
C TYR A 131 2.85 0.31 7.80
N TYR A 132 2.15 0.30 6.67
CA TYR A 132 0.72 0.56 6.61
C TYR A 132 0.09 -0.03 5.36
N ALA A 133 -1.23 -0.28 5.41
CA ALA A 133 -2.01 -0.67 4.24
C ALA A 133 -2.69 0.54 3.60
N TRP A 134 -2.91 0.48 2.30
CA TRP A 134 -3.45 1.59 1.52
C TRP A 134 -4.30 1.12 0.32
N TRP A 135 -5.07 2.05 -0.23
CA TRP A 135 -5.80 1.93 -1.49
C TRP A 135 -5.59 3.20 -2.32
N GLU A 136 -5.65 3.07 -3.66
CA GLU A 136 -5.48 4.21 -4.56
C GLU A 136 -6.32 4.05 -5.83
N VAL A 137 -6.77 5.19 -6.36
CA VAL A 137 -7.39 5.31 -7.68
C VAL A 137 -6.73 6.46 -8.43
N ILE A 138 -6.09 6.13 -9.55
CA ILE A 138 -5.52 7.06 -10.50
C ILE A 138 -6.39 7.06 -11.75
N THR A 139 -6.81 8.24 -12.19
CA THR A 139 -7.46 8.44 -13.47
C THR A 139 -6.81 9.60 -14.22
N PRO A 140 -6.97 9.71 -15.55
CA PRO A 140 -6.37 10.80 -16.32
C PRO A 140 -6.80 12.21 -15.84
N SER A 141 -7.98 12.32 -15.23
CA SER A 141 -8.53 13.58 -14.71
C SER A 141 -8.30 13.79 -13.21
N ASP A 142 -7.91 12.75 -12.49
CA ASP A 142 -7.77 12.76 -11.02
C ASP A 142 -6.72 11.71 -10.60
N PRO A 143 -5.43 12.10 -10.55
CA PRO A 143 -4.36 11.27 -10.01
C PRO A 143 -4.32 11.45 -8.48
N ALA A 144 -5.36 10.97 -7.80
CA ALA A 144 -5.45 11.04 -6.35
C ALA A 144 -4.34 10.17 -5.72
N PRO A 145 -3.66 10.65 -4.66
CA PRO A 145 -2.59 9.89 -4.02
C PRO A 145 -3.13 8.70 -3.23
N GLU A 146 -2.23 7.81 -2.84
CA GLU A 146 -2.56 6.69 -1.95
C GLU A 146 -3.31 7.17 -0.69
N THR A 147 -4.24 6.36 -0.21
CA THR A 147 -4.96 6.63 1.03
C THR A 147 -4.86 5.44 1.98
N ARG A 148 -4.34 5.71 3.18
CA ARG A 148 -4.13 4.69 4.22
C ARG A 148 -5.44 4.15 4.80
N PHE A 149 -5.48 2.85 5.07
CA PHE A 149 -6.51 2.25 5.91
C PHE A 149 -6.22 2.54 7.39
N SER A 150 -6.92 3.51 7.98
CA SER A 150 -6.64 3.98 9.34
C SER A 150 -6.89 2.97 10.47
N ARG A 151 -7.63 1.89 10.21
CA ARG A 151 -7.96 0.84 11.19
C ARG A 151 -7.55 -0.55 10.72
N PHE A 152 -6.38 -0.61 10.08
CA PHE A 152 -5.80 -1.86 9.58
C PHE A 152 -4.28 -1.82 9.80
N PRO A 153 -3.82 -2.02 11.05
CA PRO A 153 -2.39 -2.09 11.32
C PRO A 153 -1.81 -3.33 10.65
N ILE A 154 -0.61 -3.19 10.10
CA ILE A 154 0.17 -4.31 9.55
C ILE A 154 1.59 -4.26 10.13
N SER A 155 2.23 -5.42 10.17
CA SER A 155 3.60 -5.62 10.65
C SER A 155 4.35 -6.55 9.69
N PRO A 156 5.70 -6.44 9.63
CA PRO A 156 6.52 -7.44 8.95
C PRO A 156 6.20 -8.85 9.43
N GLY A 157 6.01 -9.78 8.48
CA GLY A 157 5.61 -11.15 8.77
C GLY A 157 4.11 -11.41 8.72
N ASP A 158 3.25 -10.38 8.63
CA ASP A 158 1.81 -10.58 8.45
C ASP A 158 1.49 -11.17 7.08
N ALA A 159 0.51 -12.07 7.02
CA ALA A 159 0.10 -12.77 5.82
C ALA A 159 -1.10 -12.07 5.18
N ILE A 160 -0.83 -11.27 4.16
CA ILE A 160 -1.80 -10.43 3.47
C ILE A 160 -2.37 -11.17 2.26
N THR A 161 -3.67 -11.03 2.06
CA THR A 161 -4.34 -11.28 0.77
C THR A 161 -5.01 -9.99 0.32
N ALA A 162 -4.63 -9.50 -0.86
CA ALA A 162 -5.19 -8.30 -1.45
C ALA A 162 -5.99 -8.61 -2.71
N SER A 163 -7.04 -7.84 -2.95
CA SER A 163 -7.91 -7.97 -4.11
C SER A 163 -8.39 -6.61 -4.60
N VAL A 164 -8.42 -6.47 -5.92
CA VAL A 164 -9.05 -5.38 -6.65
C VAL A 164 -10.12 -5.99 -7.55
N VAL A 165 -11.35 -5.46 -7.52
CA VAL A 165 -12.45 -5.89 -8.37
C VAL A 165 -13.15 -4.67 -8.96
N THR A 166 -13.14 -4.54 -10.29
CA THR A 166 -13.80 -3.46 -11.03
C THR A 166 -15.02 -3.98 -11.81
N ASN A 167 -16.05 -3.17 -11.90
CA ASN A 167 -17.24 -3.41 -12.73
C ASN A 167 -17.42 -2.36 -13.84
N GLY A 168 -16.41 -1.51 -14.08
CA GLY A 168 -16.44 -0.43 -15.07
C GLY A 168 -17.11 0.87 -14.61
N THR A 169 -17.65 0.90 -13.38
CA THR A 169 -18.18 2.13 -12.75
C THR A 169 -17.60 2.36 -11.36
N THR A 170 -17.22 1.29 -10.68
CA THR A 170 -16.61 1.29 -9.35
C THR A 170 -15.53 0.23 -9.27
N SER A 171 -14.57 0.45 -8.38
CA SER A 171 -13.57 -0.53 -7.96
C SER A 171 -13.70 -0.80 -6.47
N LEU A 172 -13.68 -2.08 -6.08
CA LEU A 172 -13.57 -2.55 -4.71
C LEU A 172 -12.12 -3.03 -4.47
N MET A 173 -11.44 -2.35 -3.56
CA MET A 173 -10.09 -2.66 -3.07
C MET A 173 -10.21 -3.27 -1.68
N THR A 174 -9.61 -4.44 -1.45
CA THR A 174 -9.70 -5.16 -0.18
C THR A 174 -8.34 -5.74 0.21
N LEU A 175 -7.96 -5.58 1.48
CA LEU A 175 -6.89 -6.34 2.12
C LEU A 175 -7.47 -7.16 3.27
N THR A 176 -7.03 -8.41 3.37
CA THR A 176 -7.26 -9.27 4.52
C THR A 176 -5.91 -9.70 5.08
N ASP A 177 -5.69 -9.43 6.36
CA ASP A 177 -4.57 -9.97 7.09
C ASP A 177 -5.02 -11.25 7.76
N THR A 178 -4.55 -12.37 7.22
CA THR A 178 -4.88 -13.71 7.72
C THR A 178 -4.14 -14.07 9.00
N THR A 179 -3.09 -13.32 9.37
CA THR A 179 -2.40 -13.46 10.65
C THR A 179 -3.25 -12.92 11.79
N THR A 180 -3.85 -11.73 11.62
CA THR A 180 -4.69 -11.10 12.65
C THR A 180 -6.19 -11.35 12.47
N GLY A 181 -6.62 -11.85 11.32
CA GLY A 181 -8.02 -12.06 10.96
C GLY A 181 -8.78 -10.76 10.61
N GLN A 182 -8.07 -9.65 10.42
CA GLN A 182 -8.67 -8.37 10.08
C GLN A 182 -8.86 -8.22 8.57
N THR A 183 -9.86 -7.42 8.17
CA THR A 183 -10.10 -7.03 6.78
C THR A 183 -10.37 -5.53 6.70
N ALA A 184 -9.80 -4.88 5.70
CA ALA A 184 -10.14 -3.52 5.32
C ALA A 184 -10.52 -3.47 3.84
N SER A 185 -11.51 -2.65 3.52
CA SER A 185 -12.00 -2.49 2.15
C SER A 185 -12.40 -1.05 1.86
N LYS A 186 -12.24 -0.66 0.60
CA LYS A 186 -12.75 0.59 0.05
C LYS A 186 -13.42 0.33 -1.29
N THR A 187 -14.61 0.89 -1.48
CA THR A 187 -15.21 1.07 -2.80
C THR A 187 -15.06 2.51 -3.23
N ALA A 188 -14.60 2.73 -4.46
CA ALA A 188 -14.43 4.06 -5.06
C ALA A 188 -15.00 4.07 -6.49
N ALA A 189 -15.36 5.26 -6.98
CA ALA A 189 -15.71 5.44 -8.38
C ALA A 189 -14.49 5.13 -9.26
N TYR A 190 -14.69 4.33 -10.31
CA TYR A 190 -13.60 3.92 -11.19
C TYR A 190 -14.16 3.49 -12.55
N THR A 191 -13.71 4.16 -13.60
CA THR A 191 -14.16 3.94 -14.98
C THR A 191 -13.01 3.52 -15.91
N GLY A 192 -11.94 2.96 -15.33
CA GLY A 192 -10.82 2.43 -16.10
C GLY A 192 -11.24 1.28 -17.01
N PRO A 193 -10.54 1.10 -18.14
CA PRO A 193 -10.93 0.17 -19.18
C PRO A 193 -10.70 -1.30 -18.81
N GLY A 194 -9.96 -1.64 -17.75
CA GLY A 194 -9.64 -3.02 -17.41
C GLY A 194 -8.80 -3.72 -18.48
N ALA A 195 -7.75 -3.05 -18.95
CA ALA A 195 -6.86 -3.50 -20.03
C ALA A 195 -5.52 -4.10 -19.53
N SER A 196 -5.28 -4.07 -18.21
CA SER A 196 -4.20 -4.84 -17.58
C SER A 196 -4.54 -5.30 -16.16
N ALA A 197 -3.76 -6.26 -15.66
CA ALA A 197 -3.71 -6.64 -14.25
C ALA A 197 -2.26 -6.90 -13.84
N GLU A 198 -1.92 -6.52 -12.62
CA GLU A 198 -0.53 -6.54 -12.14
C GLU A 198 -0.39 -6.91 -10.65
N TRP A 199 0.81 -7.39 -10.32
CA TRP A 199 1.25 -7.84 -9.00
C TRP A 199 2.69 -7.38 -8.83
N ILE A 200 2.89 -6.33 -8.03
CA ILE A 200 4.10 -5.52 -8.09
C ILE A 200 4.68 -5.31 -6.70
N GLN A 201 6.00 -5.48 -6.62
CA GLN A 201 6.85 -4.85 -5.62
C GLN A 201 7.44 -3.59 -6.25
N GLU A 202 7.19 -2.44 -5.65
CA GLU A 202 7.58 -1.15 -6.21
C GLU A 202 8.55 -0.38 -5.30
N ASP A 203 9.45 0.38 -5.92
CA ASP A 203 10.16 1.51 -5.32
C ASP A 203 9.29 2.76 -5.49
N THR A 204 8.59 3.12 -4.41
CA THR A 204 7.45 4.04 -4.47
C THR A 204 7.91 5.47 -4.77
N ASP A 205 7.19 6.15 -5.66
CA ASP A 205 7.41 7.57 -5.89
C ASP A 205 6.81 8.40 -4.75
N VAL A 206 7.62 9.32 -4.24
CA VAL A 206 7.21 10.26 -3.21
C VAL A 206 7.50 11.68 -3.69
N ASN A 207 6.42 12.44 -3.96
CA ASN A 207 6.46 13.81 -4.47
C ASN A 207 7.23 13.99 -5.81
N GLY A 208 7.13 13.02 -6.73
CA GLY A 208 7.81 13.06 -8.04
C GLY A 208 9.25 12.51 -8.01
N TYR A 209 9.59 11.73 -6.98
CA TYR A 209 10.90 11.13 -6.81
C TYR A 209 10.78 9.66 -6.44
N ILE A 210 11.38 8.80 -7.27
CA ILE A 210 11.67 7.41 -6.89
C ILE A 210 12.97 7.45 -6.10
N SER A 211 12.91 6.97 -4.85
CA SER A 211 14.04 6.95 -3.94
C SER A 211 15.12 5.96 -4.38
N THR A 212 16.13 5.70 -3.55
CA THR A 212 16.89 4.46 -3.73
C THR A 212 16.04 3.33 -3.18
N ALA A 213 15.83 2.26 -3.95
CA ALA A 213 15.04 1.12 -3.51
C ALA A 213 15.52 0.62 -2.13
N PRO A 214 14.69 0.67 -1.08
CA PRO A 214 15.06 0.16 0.22
C PRO A 214 15.22 -1.36 0.14
N ASN A 215 16.12 -1.96 0.91
CA ASN A 215 16.27 -3.41 0.89
C ASN A 215 15.10 -4.09 1.64
N TRP A 216 14.13 -4.61 0.88
CA TRP A 216 13.01 -5.42 1.36
C TRP A 216 13.30 -6.94 1.38
N GLY A 217 14.52 -7.35 1.01
CA GLY A 217 14.89 -8.75 0.83
C GLY A 217 14.15 -9.39 -0.35
N SER A 218 13.18 -10.25 -0.07
CA SER A 218 12.39 -10.93 -1.09
C SER A 218 10.91 -10.94 -0.73
N VAL A 219 10.05 -10.77 -1.74
CA VAL A 219 8.60 -10.86 -1.62
C VAL A 219 8.09 -11.93 -2.58
N THR A 220 7.36 -12.92 -2.04
CA THR A 220 6.72 -13.96 -2.85
C THR A 220 5.23 -13.70 -2.96
N PHE A 221 4.76 -13.48 -4.19
CA PHE A 221 3.34 -13.47 -4.52
C PHE A 221 2.85 -14.90 -4.72
N ARG A 222 1.71 -15.23 -4.11
CA ARG A 222 1.09 -16.56 -4.12
C ARG A 222 -0.39 -16.46 -4.42
N GLY A 223 -0.97 -17.55 -4.89
CA GLY A 223 -2.42 -17.65 -5.09
C GLY A 223 -2.95 -16.60 -6.07
N ILE A 224 -2.13 -16.22 -7.05
CA ILE A 224 -2.47 -15.15 -7.98
C ILE A 224 -3.69 -15.55 -8.82
N THR A 225 -4.67 -14.66 -8.93
CA THR A 225 -5.78 -14.84 -9.85
C THR A 225 -6.13 -13.56 -10.61
N VAL A 226 -6.56 -13.74 -11.86
CA VAL A 226 -7.30 -12.76 -12.65
C VAL A 226 -8.69 -13.31 -12.92
N ASN A 227 -9.72 -12.53 -12.63
CA ASN A 227 -11.12 -12.95 -12.81
C ASN A 227 -11.44 -14.28 -12.12
N GLY A 228 -10.81 -14.53 -10.97
CA GLY A 228 -10.97 -15.76 -10.18
C GLY A 228 -10.24 -17.01 -10.72
N ALA A 229 -9.43 -16.89 -11.77
CA ALA A 229 -8.67 -17.99 -12.35
C ALA A 229 -7.15 -17.72 -12.32
N SER A 230 -6.33 -18.78 -12.38
CA SER A 230 -4.88 -18.61 -12.55
C SER A 230 -4.59 -17.84 -13.84
N PRO A 231 -3.75 -16.79 -13.80
CA PRO A 231 -3.39 -16.01 -14.99
C PRO A 231 -2.44 -16.74 -15.94
N ALA A 232 -1.95 -17.94 -15.56
CA ALA A 232 -0.94 -18.69 -16.31
C ALA A 232 0.27 -17.82 -16.70
N LEU A 233 0.89 -17.15 -15.71
CA LEU A 233 2.03 -16.26 -15.93
C LEU A 233 3.14 -16.97 -16.70
N THR A 234 3.83 -16.20 -17.53
CA THR A 234 5.00 -16.66 -18.31
C THR A 234 6.16 -15.71 -18.09
N SER A 235 7.40 -16.20 -18.03
CA SER A 235 8.59 -15.37 -17.74
C SER A 235 8.76 -14.15 -18.64
N SER A 236 8.20 -14.13 -19.85
CA SER A 236 8.18 -12.94 -20.73
C SER A 236 7.37 -11.76 -20.17
N GLN A 237 6.54 -11.99 -19.16
CA GLN A 237 5.71 -10.99 -18.49
C GLN A 237 6.34 -10.44 -17.21
N SER A 238 7.53 -10.92 -16.82
CA SER A 238 8.23 -10.39 -15.65
C SER A 238 8.67 -8.95 -15.89
N ILE A 239 8.84 -8.20 -14.81
CA ILE A 239 9.34 -6.83 -14.80
C ILE A 239 10.41 -6.77 -13.73
N ASP A 240 11.57 -6.22 -14.06
CA ASP A 240 12.62 -5.92 -13.07
C ASP A 240 12.84 -4.41 -13.00
N ILE A 241 13.09 -3.91 -11.79
CA ILE A 241 13.57 -2.55 -11.55
C ILE A 241 15.00 -2.44 -12.06
N VAL A 242 15.19 -1.51 -12.99
CA VAL A 242 16.49 -1.07 -13.50
C VAL A 242 16.49 0.46 -13.48
N ASP A 243 17.44 1.06 -12.76
CA ASP A 243 17.53 2.52 -12.63
C ASP A 243 17.90 3.19 -13.96
N GLY A 244 17.81 4.52 -13.99
CA GLY A 244 18.18 5.32 -15.18
C GLY A 244 19.64 5.19 -15.61
N GLN A 245 20.52 4.65 -14.76
CA GLN A 245 21.94 4.39 -15.03
C GLN A 245 22.21 2.94 -15.49
N GLY A 246 21.18 2.09 -15.53
CA GLY A 246 21.27 0.69 -15.92
C GLY A 246 21.59 -0.27 -14.79
N THR A 247 21.56 0.17 -13.53
CA THR A 247 21.72 -0.68 -12.35
C THR A 247 20.48 -1.56 -12.21
N GLN A 248 20.64 -2.88 -12.28
CA GLN A 248 19.56 -3.81 -11.98
C GLN A 248 19.39 -3.89 -10.45
N GLU A 249 18.30 -3.35 -9.95
CA GLU A 249 18.01 -3.28 -8.50
C GLU A 249 17.28 -4.53 -8.01
N THR A 250 16.61 -5.24 -8.90
CA THR A 250 15.78 -6.40 -8.54
C THR A 250 15.92 -7.56 -9.52
N GLN A 251 15.58 -8.76 -9.04
CA GLN A 251 15.36 -9.93 -9.87
C GLN A 251 14.01 -10.57 -9.55
N THR A 252 13.19 -10.71 -10.58
CA THR A 252 11.92 -11.42 -10.55
C THR A 252 12.13 -12.85 -11.06
N SER A 253 11.61 -13.82 -10.31
CA SER A 253 11.71 -15.23 -10.66
C SER A 253 10.78 -15.60 -11.82
N ALA A 254 11.05 -16.74 -12.46
CA ALA A 254 10.03 -17.41 -13.26
C ALA A 254 8.81 -17.76 -12.38
N PRO A 255 7.61 -17.88 -12.97
CA PRO A 255 6.44 -18.32 -12.25
C PRO A 255 6.61 -19.76 -11.75
N ASN A 256 5.89 -20.12 -10.69
CA ASN A 256 5.76 -21.50 -10.26
C ASN A 256 5.09 -22.37 -11.35
N ALA A 257 5.10 -23.69 -11.17
CA ALA A 257 4.56 -24.64 -12.16
C ALA A 257 3.07 -24.42 -12.49
N THR A 258 2.30 -23.80 -11.59
CA THR A 258 0.88 -23.48 -11.76
C THR A 258 0.63 -22.10 -12.36
N GLY A 259 1.69 -21.33 -12.65
CA GLY A 259 1.62 -20.01 -13.27
C GLY A 259 0.94 -18.94 -12.40
N ASN A 260 0.86 -19.15 -11.07
CA ASN A 260 0.11 -18.30 -10.15
C ASN A 260 0.92 -17.85 -8.92
N GLY A 261 2.23 -17.80 -9.05
CA GLY A 261 3.11 -17.27 -8.01
C GLY A 261 4.52 -17.07 -8.52
N PHE A 262 5.22 -16.08 -7.97
CA PHE A 262 6.59 -15.71 -8.30
C PHE A 262 7.22 -14.98 -7.12
N THR A 263 8.52 -14.72 -7.17
CA THR A 263 9.24 -13.94 -6.14
C THR A 263 9.99 -12.79 -6.78
N THR A 264 9.91 -11.60 -6.20
CA THR A 264 10.81 -10.48 -6.48
C THR A 264 11.89 -10.45 -5.39
N THR A 265 13.13 -10.17 -5.76
CA THR A 265 14.26 -10.10 -4.83
C THR A 265 15.03 -8.82 -5.07
N TRP A 266 15.29 -8.07 -4.01
CA TRP A 266 16.18 -6.92 -4.03
C TRP A 266 17.63 -7.39 -4.20
N LEU A 267 18.39 -6.74 -5.09
CA LEU A 267 19.78 -7.08 -5.41
C LEU A 267 20.76 -6.00 -4.97
N ALA A 268 20.41 -4.73 -5.22
CA ALA A 268 21.35 -3.62 -5.11
C ALA A 268 20.61 -2.31 -4.84
N THR A 269 21.36 -1.38 -4.27
CA THR A 269 20.97 0.03 -4.16
C THR A 269 21.11 0.68 -5.54
N GLY A 270 20.04 1.19 -6.13
CA GLY A 270 20.13 2.04 -7.31
C GLY A 270 20.30 3.52 -7.00
N THR A 271 20.08 4.33 -8.03
CA THR A 271 20.18 5.79 -7.99
C THR A 271 18.80 6.42 -7.93
N GLN A 272 18.61 7.39 -7.01
CA GLN A 272 17.40 8.20 -6.96
C GLN A 272 17.10 8.80 -8.34
N THR A 273 15.84 8.73 -8.75
CA THR A 273 15.38 9.20 -10.06
C THR A 273 14.23 10.19 -9.91
N TYR A 274 14.33 11.34 -10.57
CA TYR A 274 13.22 12.30 -10.68
C TYR A 274 12.25 11.85 -11.79
N THR A 275 10.94 11.87 -11.53
CA THR A 275 9.92 11.29 -12.43
C THR A 275 9.20 12.30 -13.32
N GLY A 276 9.65 13.56 -13.34
CA GLY A 276 8.98 14.67 -14.05
C GLY A 276 8.90 14.54 -15.57
#